data_AF-A0A3B9J154-F1
#
_entry.id   AF-A0A3B9J154-F1
#
_cell.length_a   1.000
_cell.length_b   1.000
_cell.length_c   1.000
_cell.angle_alpha   90.00
_cell.angle_beta   90.00
_cell.angle_gamma   90.00
#
_symmetry.space_group_name_H-M   'P 1'
#
loop_
_entity.id
_entity.type
_entity.pdbx_description
1 polymer ?
#
loop_
_entity_poly.entity_id
_entity_poly.type
_entity_poly.pdbx_seq_one_letter_code
_entity_poly.pdbx_strand_id
1 'polypeptide(L)'
;MTDDPVDWDLAKRIAVRVAGEEPLSRSYVGDSLHKDFSEFTPLAEELVAAQTGLTSTEGAARARVIDREGWIDANIRSFRRLLRPVLAAGATPAAASGLTRKISAAELGTVLGWMSRRVLGQYDLLLAEDEDRDDQDLVYYVGPNILAIEKKFAF
;
A
#
# COMPACT_ATOMS: atom_id res chain seq x y z
N MET A 1 17.85 17.30 10.31
CA MET A 1 17.92 16.60 9.01
C MET A 1 18.35 15.19 9.31
N THR A 2 17.44 14.22 9.21
CA THR A 2 17.71 12.83 9.61
C THR A 2 18.67 12.17 8.62
N ASP A 3 19.78 11.63 9.11
CA ASP A 3 20.82 10.96 8.34
C ASP A 3 20.38 9.54 7.95
N ASP A 4 19.22 9.45 7.29
CA ASP A 4 18.64 8.17 6.86
C ASP A 4 19.48 7.61 5.70
N PRO A 5 19.89 6.33 5.71
CA PRO A 5 20.69 5.72 4.64
C PRO A 5 19.94 5.57 3.30
N VAL A 6 18.69 6.02 3.22
CA VAL A 6 17.86 6.02 2.02
C VAL A 6 17.22 7.39 1.86
N ASP A 7 17.27 7.94 0.64
CA ASP A 7 16.46 9.08 0.25
C ASP A 7 15.02 8.60 -0.05
N TRP A 8 14.17 8.60 0.97
CA TRP A 8 12.79 8.08 0.87
C TRP A 8 11.91 8.89 -0.08
N ASP A 9 12.16 10.18 -0.24
CA ASP A 9 11.43 11.02 -1.19
C ASP A 9 11.80 10.66 -2.63
N LEU A 10 13.09 10.39 -2.88
CA LEU A 10 13.53 9.85 -4.17
C LEU A 10 12.97 8.45 -4.42
N ALA A 11 12.97 7.58 -3.40
CA ALA A 11 12.40 6.24 -3.50
C ALA A 11 10.91 6.30 -3.88
N LYS A 12 10.11 7.18 -3.25
CA LYS A 12 8.71 7.43 -3.62
C LYS A 12 8.58 7.84 -5.08
N ARG A 13 9.34 8.85 -5.52
CA ARG A 13 9.28 9.34 -6.92
C ARG A 13 9.60 8.23 -7.93
N ILE A 14 10.61 7.41 -7.63
CA ILE A 14 10.98 6.28 -8.47
C ILE A 14 9.88 5.21 -8.46
N ALA A 15 9.32 4.89 -7.29
CA ALA A 15 8.23 3.94 -7.16
C ALA A 15 7.00 4.33 -7.97
N VAL A 16 6.56 5.59 -7.86
CA VAL A 16 5.43 6.11 -8.65
C VAL A 16 5.72 6.03 -10.15
N ARG A 17 6.95 6.38 -10.57
CA ARG A 17 7.33 6.27 -11.98
C ARG A 17 7.37 4.83 -12.48
N VAL A 18 7.85 3.89 -11.67
CA VAL A 18 7.91 2.45 -12.00
C VAL A 18 6.53 1.80 -11.98
N ALA A 19 5.63 2.26 -11.10
CA ALA A 19 4.24 1.81 -11.03
C ALA A 19 3.46 2.13 -12.32
N GLY A 20 3.88 3.20 -13.01
CA GLY A 20 3.27 3.66 -14.25
C GLY A 20 1.95 4.38 -14.01
N GLU A 21 1.51 5.14 -15.02
CA GLU A 21 0.21 5.81 -14.98
C GLU A 21 -0.90 4.83 -15.31
N GLU A 22 -1.81 4.62 -14.36
CA GLU A 22 -3.12 4.01 -14.62
C GLU A 22 -4.16 4.62 -13.68
N PRO A 23 -4.62 5.87 -13.95
CA PRO A 23 -5.50 6.58 -13.03
C PRO A 23 -6.87 5.90 -12.98
N LEU A 24 -7.25 5.39 -11.79
CA LEU A 24 -8.54 4.76 -11.57
C LEU A 24 -9.70 5.74 -11.89
N SER A 25 -9.52 7.01 -11.51
CA SER A 25 -10.49 8.10 -11.70
C SER A 25 -10.81 8.40 -13.17
N ARG A 26 -9.97 7.95 -14.11
CA ARG A 26 -10.24 8.10 -15.55
C ARG A 26 -11.08 6.94 -16.12
N SER A 27 -11.34 5.90 -15.32
CA SER A 27 -12.20 4.80 -15.71
C SER A 27 -13.56 4.95 -15.02
N TYR A 28 -14.65 4.89 -15.80
CA TYR A 28 -16.03 4.76 -15.28
C TYR A 28 -16.18 3.58 -14.29
N VAL A 29 -15.25 2.63 -14.35
CA VAL A 29 -15.18 1.43 -13.52
C VAL A 29 -14.66 1.71 -12.10
N GLY A 30 -14.01 2.85 -11.86
CA GLY A 30 -13.55 3.25 -10.52
C GLY A 30 -14.73 3.46 -9.55
N ASP A 31 -15.79 4.12 -10.02
CA ASP A 31 -16.99 4.38 -9.22
C ASP A 31 -17.80 3.11 -8.97
N SER A 32 -17.87 2.20 -9.96
CA SER A 32 -18.53 0.90 -9.78
C SER A 32 -17.78 0.02 -8.77
N LEU A 33 -16.44 -0.07 -8.88
CA LEU A 33 -15.64 -0.80 -7.89
C LEU A 33 -15.81 -0.24 -6.48
N HIS A 34 -15.84 1.09 -6.34
CA HIS A 34 -16.04 1.70 -5.03
C HIS A 34 -17.38 1.28 -4.43
N LYS A 35 -18.45 1.32 -5.24
CA LYS A 35 -19.77 0.86 -4.81
C LYS A 35 -19.75 -0.62 -4.42
N ASP A 36 -19.24 -1.48 -5.29
CA ASP A 36 -19.25 -2.93 -5.07
C ASP A 36 -18.47 -3.29 -3.80
N PHE A 37 -17.26 -2.76 -3.61
CA PHE A 37 -16.50 -3.03 -2.39
C PHE A 37 -17.13 -2.40 -1.14
N SER A 38 -17.77 -1.23 -1.24
CA SER A 38 -18.48 -0.64 -0.09
C SER A 38 -19.65 -1.51 0.39
N GLU A 39 -20.25 -2.30 -0.51
CA GLU A 39 -21.32 -3.26 -0.19
C GLU A 39 -20.77 -4.59 0.32
N PHE A 40 -19.76 -5.15 -0.36
CA PHE A 40 -19.29 -6.50 -0.08
C PHE A 40 -18.29 -6.59 1.09
N THR A 41 -17.55 -5.53 1.42
CA THR A 41 -16.58 -5.57 2.53
C THR A 41 -17.26 -5.80 3.89
N PRO A 42 -18.32 -5.04 4.28
CA PRO A 42 -19.06 -5.32 5.51
C PRO A 42 -19.72 -6.71 5.51
N LEU A 43 -20.31 -7.11 4.37
CA LEU A 43 -20.92 -8.43 4.25
C LEU A 43 -19.90 -9.56 4.44
N ALA A 44 -18.69 -9.41 3.89
CA ALA A 44 -17.63 -10.39 4.07
C ALA A 44 -17.21 -10.51 5.54
N GLU A 45 -17.13 -9.40 6.27
CA GLU A 45 -16.87 -9.42 7.72
C GLU A 45 -17.95 -10.19 8.47
N GLU A 46 -19.24 -9.93 8.20
CA GLU A 46 -20.36 -10.64 8.84
C GLU A 46 -20.27 -12.15 8.60
N LEU A 47 -19.97 -12.56 7.36
CA LEU A 47 -19.82 -13.97 7.00
C LEU A 47 -18.63 -14.64 7.69
N VAL A 48 -17.49 -13.93 7.79
CA VAL A 48 -16.30 -14.42 8.52
C VAL A 48 -16.60 -14.54 10.02
N ALA A 49 -17.29 -13.56 10.60
CA ALA A 49 -17.68 -13.58 12.00
C ALA A 49 -18.66 -14.72 12.31
N ALA A 50 -19.66 -14.95 11.46
CA ALA A 50 -20.60 -16.05 11.60
C ALA A 50 -19.89 -17.42 11.53
N GLN A 51 -18.86 -17.55 10.69
CA GLN A 51 -18.14 -18.80 10.51
C GLN A 51 -17.08 -19.07 11.58
N THR A 52 -16.39 -18.03 12.05
CA THR A 52 -15.25 -18.15 12.99
C THR A 52 -15.65 -17.92 14.44
N GLY A 53 -16.76 -17.23 14.69
CA GLY A 53 -17.15 -16.72 16.01
C GLY A 53 -16.32 -15.53 16.48
N LEU A 54 -15.40 -15.01 15.65
CA LEU A 54 -14.57 -13.86 15.96
C LEU A 54 -15.25 -12.58 15.46
N THR A 55 -15.37 -11.57 16.31
CA THR A 55 -15.94 -10.25 15.96
C THR A 55 -14.89 -9.18 16.15
N SER A 56 -14.87 -8.19 15.25
CA SER A 56 -14.00 -7.02 15.39
C SER A 56 -14.46 -6.16 16.57
N THR A 57 -13.51 -5.62 17.34
CA THR A 57 -13.78 -4.63 18.39
C THR A 57 -13.74 -3.20 17.90
N GLU A 58 -13.19 -2.98 16.70
CA GLU A 58 -12.83 -1.66 16.18
C GLU A 58 -13.95 -1.01 15.33
N GLY A 59 -14.90 -1.81 14.85
CA GLY A 59 -16.02 -1.34 14.05
C GLY A 59 -16.30 -2.25 12.86
N ALA A 60 -17.23 -1.84 12.00
CA ALA A 60 -17.49 -2.55 10.75
C ALA A 60 -16.39 -2.25 9.73
N ALA A 61 -15.94 -3.28 9.02
CA ALA A 61 -14.93 -3.17 7.97
C ALA A 61 -15.41 -2.27 6.84
N ARG A 62 -14.55 -1.33 6.42
CA ARG A 62 -14.84 -0.35 5.37
C ARG A 62 -13.91 -0.52 4.19
N ALA A 63 -14.44 -0.40 2.97
CA ALA A 63 -13.63 -0.45 1.77
C ALA A 63 -13.02 0.90 1.41
N ARG A 64 -11.75 0.89 0.97
CA ARG A 64 -11.13 2.05 0.31
C ARG A 64 -10.45 1.60 -0.98
N VAL A 65 -10.97 2.06 -2.11
CA VAL A 65 -10.36 1.80 -3.42
C VAL A 65 -9.33 2.88 -3.72
N ILE A 66 -8.11 2.47 -4.02
CA ILE A 66 -6.97 3.33 -4.30
C ILE A 66 -6.30 2.94 -5.62
N ASP A 67 -5.51 3.85 -6.18
CA ASP A 67 -4.61 3.53 -7.27
C ASP A 67 -3.23 3.07 -6.75
N ARG A 68 -2.28 2.86 -7.68
CA ARG A 68 -0.94 2.36 -7.33
C ARG A 68 -0.11 3.39 -6.57
N GLU A 69 -0.33 4.69 -6.81
CA GLU A 69 0.35 5.76 -6.07
C GLU A 69 -0.19 5.85 -4.64
N GLY A 70 -1.51 5.80 -4.47
CA GLY A 70 -2.14 5.72 -3.16
C GLY A 70 -1.65 4.51 -2.35
N TRP A 71 -1.45 3.35 -3.00
CA TRP A 71 -0.89 2.17 -2.32
C TRP A 71 0.56 2.39 -1.88
N ILE A 72 1.38 3.04 -2.72
CA ILE A 72 2.77 3.40 -2.39
C ILE A 72 2.77 4.33 -1.17
N ASP A 73 1.89 5.32 -1.14
CA ASP A 73 1.82 6.33 -0.08
C ASP A 73 1.39 5.75 1.26
N ALA A 74 0.39 4.88 1.25
CA ALA A 74 -0.04 4.16 2.45
C ALA A 74 1.11 3.31 3.03
N ASN A 75 1.92 2.67 2.17
CA ASN A 75 2.88 1.66 2.60
C ASN A 75 4.30 2.18 2.86
N ILE A 76 4.73 3.28 2.22
CA ILE A 76 6.13 3.70 2.26
C ILE A 76 6.62 4.02 3.69
N ARG A 77 5.74 4.54 4.56
CA ARG A 77 6.04 4.77 5.98
C ARG A 77 6.31 3.45 6.72
N SER A 78 5.49 2.43 6.48
CA SER A 78 5.65 1.09 7.05
C SER A 78 6.93 0.41 6.57
N PHE A 79 7.22 0.48 5.26
CA PHE A 79 8.50 -0.01 4.72
C PHE A 79 9.70 0.69 5.35
N ARG A 80 9.66 2.02 5.49
CA ARG A 80 10.71 2.77 6.18
C ARG A 80 10.93 2.25 7.58
N ARG A 81 9.86 2.08 8.38
CA ARG A 81 9.92 1.60 9.76
C ARG A 81 10.46 0.17 9.85
N LEU A 82 9.98 -0.74 9.01
CA LEU A 82 10.42 -2.14 8.99
C LEU A 82 11.86 -2.31 8.55
N LEU A 83 12.35 -1.48 7.63
CA LEU A 83 13.71 -1.54 7.13
C LEU A 83 14.74 -0.82 8.01
N ARG A 84 14.30 0.02 8.97
CA ARG A 84 15.21 0.71 9.92
C ARG A 84 16.30 -0.20 10.52
N PRO A 85 15.99 -1.38 11.14
CA PRO A 85 17.02 -2.21 11.75
C PRO A 85 18.03 -2.77 10.73
N VAL A 86 17.57 -3.15 9.54
CA VAL A 86 18.43 -3.69 8.47
C VAL A 86 19.35 -2.60 7.94
N LEU A 87 18.79 -1.42 7.70
CA LEU A 87 19.51 -0.25 7.21
C LEU A 87 20.52 0.27 8.24
N ALA A 88 20.21 0.21 9.53
CA ALA A 88 21.11 0.57 10.62
C ALA A 88 22.28 -0.43 10.76
N ALA A 89 22.02 -1.74 10.60
CA ALA A 89 23.07 -2.76 10.67
C ALA A 89 24.10 -2.66 9.53
N GLY A 90 23.67 -2.18 8.35
CA GLY A 90 24.55 -1.94 7.19
C GLY A 90 25.17 -0.55 7.11
N ALA A 91 24.84 0.35 8.05
CA ALA A 91 25.27 1.75 7.99
C ALA A 91 26.75 1.91 8.37
N THR A 92 27.60 2.01 7.34
CA THR A 92 28.99 2.50 7.48
C THR A 92 29.07 3.98 7.07
N PRO A 93 30.12 4.73 7.48
CA PRO A 93 30.29 6.12 7.05
C PRO A 93 30.31 6.30 5.52
N ALA A 94 30.80 5.30 4.78
CA ALA A 94 30.75 5.24 3.32
C ALA A 94 29.34 4.93 2.78
N ALA A 95 28.56 4.12 3.49
CA ALA A 95 27.16 3.83 3.16
C ALA A 95 26.23 5.04 3.41
N ALA A 96 26.62 5.95 4.29
CA ALA A 96 25.93 7.22 4.52
C ALA A 96 26.28 8.31 3.48
N SER A 97 27.11 8.01 2.47
CA SER A 97 27.40 8.99 1.41
C SER A 97 26.13 9.33 0.60
N GLY A 98 26.03 10.58 0.13
CA GLY A 98 24.87 11.02 -0.66
C GLY A 98 24.63 10.21 -1.95
N LEU A 99 25.67 9.58 -2.51
CA LEU A 99 25.55 8.72 -3.68
C LEU A 99 24.93 7.36 -3.33
N THR A 100 25.42 6.71 -2.27
CA THR A 100 24.90 5.41 -1.82
C THR A 100 23.41 5.51 -1.46
N ARG A 101 23.01 6.59 -0.76
CA ARG A 101 21.61 6.85 -0.41
C ARG A 101 20.67 6.92 -1.61
N LYS A 102 21.15 7.50 -2.72
CA LYS A 102 20.37 7.58 -3.97
C LYS A 102 20.28 6.23 -4.67
N ILE A 103 21.33 5.41 -4.61
CA ILE A 103 21.31 4.04 -5.17
C ILE A 103 20.29 3.20 -4.40
N SER A 104 20.36 3.18 -3.07
CA SER A 104 19.41 2.45 -2.24
C SER A 104 17.97 2.95 -2.43
N ALA A 105 17.79 4.26 -2.58
CA ALA A 105 16.48 4.83 -2.94
C ALA A 105 15.97 4.33 -4.30
N ALA A 106 16.85 4.21 -5.30
CA ALA A 106 16.49 3.68 -6.61
C ALA A 106 16.10 2.20 -6.56
N GLU A 107 16.86 1.38 -5.84
CA GLU A 107 16.56 -0.04 -5.65
C GLU A 107 15.21 -0.22 -4.94
N LEU A 108 15.05 0.42 -3.78
CA LEU A 108 13.82 0.32 -2.98
C LEU A 108 12.61 0.88 -3.72
N GLY A 109 12.77 2.04 -4.38
CA GLY A 109 11.71 2.63 -5.19
C GLY A 109 11.30 1.70 -6.34
N THR A 110 12.27 1.06 -7.00
CA THR A 110 11.98 0.12 -8.09
C THR A 110 11.21 -1.10 -7.60
N VAL A 111 11.62 -1.69 -6.47
CA VAL A 111 10.93 -2.82 -5.87
C VAL A 111 9.50 -2.42 -5.48
N LEU A 112 9.33 -1.29 -4.80
CA LEU A 112 8.03 -0.82 -4.34
C LEU A 112 7.08 -0.53 -5.51
N GLY A 113 7.56 0.13 -6.57
CA GLY A 113 6.77 0.37 -7.78
C GLY A 113 6.48 -0.90 -8.61
N TRP A 114 7.31 -1.94 -8.49
CA TRP A 114 7.00 -3.26 -9.06
C TRP A 114 5.93 -4.00 -8.26
N MET A 115 6.00 -3.93 -6.93
CA MET A 115 5.01 -4.54 -6.03
C MET A 115 3.63 -3.91 -6.19
N SER A 116 3.56 -2.58 -6.32
CA SER A 116 2.28 -1.85 -6.47
C SER A 116 1.49 -2.25 -7.72
N ARG A 117 2.13 -2.89 -8.72
CA ARG A 117 1.49 -3.42 -9.94
C ARG A 117 0.91 -4.83 -9.77
N ARG A 118 1.14 -5.47 -8.63
CA ARG A 118 0.78 -6.88 -8.38
C ARG A 118 -0.13 -7.07 -7.18
N VAL A 119 -0.06 -6.17 -6.20
CA VAL A 119 -0.91 -6.23 -5.01
C VAL A 119 -2.36 -5.89 -5.39
N LEU A 120 -3.32 -6.67 -4.90
CA LEU A 120 -4.75 -6.44 -5.16
C LEU A 120 -5.43 -5.63 -4.07
N GLY A 121 -4.87 -5.67 -2.88
CA GLY A 121 -5.40 -5.00 -1.72
C GLY A 121 -4.59 -5.37 -0.50
N GLN A 122 -4.91 -4.74 0.61
CA GLN A 122 -4.28 -4.97 1.90
C GLN A 122 -5.35 -4.87 2.97
N TYR A 123 -5.39 -5.88 3.84
CA TYR A 123 -6.07 -5.78 5.11
C TYR A 123 -5.07 -5.16 6.07
N ASP A 124 -5.24 -3.88 6.39
CA ASP A 124 -4.25 -3.17 7.19
C ASP A 124 -4.44 -3.49 8.68
N LEU A 125 -4.01 -4.69 9.08
CA LEU A 125 -3.83 -5.04 10.49
C LEU A 125 -2.45 -4.61 11.02
N LEU A 126 -1.60 -4.04 10.16
CA LEU A 126 -0.20 -3.79 10.45
C LEU A 126 0.05 -2.30 10.68
N LEU A 127 -0.19 -1.92 11.94
CA LEU A 127 0.60 -0.92 12.67
C LEU A 127 0.24 0.54 12.39
N ALA A 128 -0.98 0.86 12.80
CA ALA A 128 -1.47 2.19 13.06
C ALA A 128 -1.63 2.39 14.59
N GLU A 129 -0.58 2.18 15.39
CA GLU A 129 -0.59 2.70 16.77
C GLU A 129 -0.64 4.24 16.77
N ASP A 130 -0.31 4.88 15.64
CA ASP A 130 -0.26 6.33 15.42
C ASP A 130 -1.18 6.85 14.27
N GLU A 131 -2.07 6.03 13.67
CA GLU A 131 -3.06 6.60 12.71
C GLU A 131 -4.33 7.03 13.42
N ASP A 132 -4.91 8.13 12.93
CA ASP A 132 -6.18 8.64 13.39
C ASP A 132 -7.21 7.51 13.44
N ARG A 133 -8.00 7.45 14.52
CA ARG A 133 -9.03 6.40 14.72
C ARG A 133 -10.00 6.27 13.54
N ASP A 134 -10.13 7.33 12.73
CA ASP A 134 -10.99 7.39 11.55
C ASP A 134 -10.46 6.58 10.34
N ASP A 135 -9.18 6.20 10.34
CA ASP A 135 -8.54 5.37 9.29
C ASP A 135 -8.35 3.89 9.71
N GLN A 136 -8.84 3.50 10.88
CA GLN A 136 -8.87 2.09 11.32
C GLN A 136 -9.98 1.30 10.58
N ASP A 137 -9.84 -0.03 10.49
CA ASP A 137 -10.80 -0.93 9.81
C ASP A 137 -10.97 -0.72 8.30
N LEU A 138 -9.95 -0.17 7.64
CA LEU A 138 -9.96 -0.03 6.19
C LEU A 138 -9.35 -1.26 5.51
N VAL A 139 -10.14 -1.83 4.61
CA VAL A 139 -9.65 -2.78 3.62
C VAL A 139 -9.33 -2.00 2.35
N TYR A 140 -8.06 -1.90 2.03
CA TYR A 140 -7.58 -1.21 0.84
C TYR A 140 -7.66 -2.14 -0.36
N TYR A 141 -8.15 -1.61 -1.49
CA TYR A 141 -8.25 -2.32 -2.76
C TYR A 141 -7.52 -1.54 -3.85
N VAL A 142 -6.57 -2.17 -4.54
CA VAL A 142 -5.79 -1.54 -5.61
C VAL A 142 -6.54 -1.72 -6.93
N GLY A 143 -7.46 -0.80 -7.19
CA GLY A 143 -8.46 -0.93 -8.26
C GLY A 143 -7.88 -1.19 -9.66
N PRO A 144 -6.81 -0.51 -10.13
CA PRO A 144 -6.26 -0.79 -11.46
C PRO A 144 -5.80 -2.24 -11.63
N ASN A 145 -5.30 -2.87 -10.56
CA ASN A 145 -4.84 -4.25 -10.62
C ASN A 145 -6.01 -5.25 -10.59
N ILE A 146 -7.07 -4.94 -9.83
CA ILE A 146 -8.31 -5.72 -9.81
C ILE A 146 -8.94 -5.72 -11.20
N LEU A 147 -9.11 -4.56 -11.82
CA LEU A 147 -9.65 -4.43 -13.19
C LEU A 147 -8.81 -5.18 -14.23
N ALA A 148 -7.48 -5.11 -14.09
CA ALA A 148 -6.58 -5.83 -14.98
C ALA A 148 -6.77 -7.35 -14.87
N ILE A 149 -7.05 -7.87 -13.67
CA ILE A 149 -7.34 -9.29 -13.44
C ILE A 149 -8.72 -9.67 -13.99
N GLU A 150 -9.77 -8.92 -13.67
CA GLU A 150 -11.14 -9.16 -14.19
C GLU A 150 -11.12 -9.24 -15.72
N LYS A 151 -10.50 -8.24 -16.36
CA LYS A 151 -10.34 -8.20 -17.82
C LYS A 151 -9.53 -9.38 -18.37
N LYS A 152 -8.48 -9.81 -17.66
CA LYS A 152 -7.61 -10.92 -18.11
C LYS A 152 -8.32 -12.26 -18.06
N PHE A 153 -9.17 -12.48 -17.07
CA PHE A 153 -9.84 -13.76 -16.84
C PHE A 153 -11.32 -13.77 -17.24
N ALA A 154 -11.83 -12.65 -17.78
CA ALA A 154 -13.21 -12.47 -18.23
C ALA A 154 -14.23 -12.77 -17.12
N PHE A 155 -13.93 -12.30 -15.91
CA PHE A 155 -14.91 -12.17 -14.84
C PHE A 155 -15.76 -10.91 -15.04
#